data_AF-A0A851F701-F1
#
_entry.id   AF-A0A851F701-F1
#
_cell.length_a   1.000
_cell.length_b   1.000
_cell.length_c   1.000
_cell.angle_alpha   90.00
_cell.angle_beta   90.00
_cell.angle_gamma   90.00
#
_symmetry.space_group_name_H-M   'P 1'
#
loop_
_entity.id
_entity.type
_entity.pdbx_description
1 polymer ?
#
loop_
_entity_poly.entity_id
_entity_poly.type
_entity_poly.pdbx_seq_one_letter_code
_entity_poly.pdbx_strand_id
1 'polypeptide(L)'
;ENREEMLNSKSNRLTETLEEANKLFDEVSRPREAALDAQFLVIASNLGKEKANELHSEMTTFDTALFAEDLLTFMGINRTEVDENDSGFLPSDAWEKVGEEAMKYFRRAPTFHYMLGSFKSEPPVAKQRIERQKKASRGEAKRAMPAQLKKMEESHQEATEKEVERILGILQTLFDNDPDTAISFFDFVIDPNSFARTVENMFHVSFLVRDGLAEIKLDDDELPIIEPTKSRKGGQNDRGPGARNQVVMSLTQEDWK
;
A
#
# COMPACT_ATOMS: atom_id res chain seq x y z
N GLU A 1 7.05 -37.00 -22.17
CA GLU A 1 6.33 -36.25 -23.21
C GLU A 1 5.57 -35.04 -22.67
N ASN A 2 4.40 -35.17 -22.02
CA ASN A 2 3.62 -34.00 -21.57
C ASN A 2 4.36 -33.02 -20.62
N ARG A 3 5.22 -33.52 -19.72
CA ARG A 3 5.94 -32.66 -18.76
C ARG A 3 6.95 -31.73 -19.41
N GLU A 4 7.72 -32.22 -20.39
CA GLU A 4 8.72 -31.42 -21.11
C GLU A 4 8.07 -30.33 -21.96
N GLU A 5 6.92 -30.64 -22.55
CA GLU A 5 6.12 -29.68 -23.32
C GLU A 5 5.52 -28.57 -22.44
N MET A 6 5.25 -28.86 -21.15
CA MET A 6 4.77 -27.86 -20.19
C MET A 6 5.90 -26.97 -19.63
N LEU A 7 7.11 -27.52 -19.51
CA LEU A 7 8.31 -26.80 -19.06
C LEU A 7 8.86 -25.86 -20.14
N ASN A 8 8.71 -26.22 -21.43
CA ASN A 8 9.18 -25.38 -22.53
C ASN A 8 8.68 -23.92 -22.42
N SER A 9 9.62 -22.98 -22.42
CA SER A 9 9.37 -21.54 -22.29
C SER A 9 8.49 -20.97 -23.42
N LYS A 10 8.51 -21.59 -24.61
CA LYS A 10 7.70 -21.19 -25.78
C LYS A 10 6.29 -21.78 -25.79
N SER A 11 5.99 -22.68 -24.85
CA SER A 11 4.73 -23.42 -24.80
C SER A 11 3.76 -22.81 -23.78
N ASN A 12 2.49 -22.66 -24.17
CA ASN A 12 1.41 -22.23 -23.29
C ASN A 12 0.62 -23.41 -22.70
N ARG A 13 1.15 -24.64 -22.81
CA ARG A 13 0.48 -25.86 -22.34
C ARG A 13 0.09 -25.81 -20.85
N LEU A 14 0.97 -25.30 -19.98
CA LEU A 14 0.68 -25.18 -18.55
C LEU A 14 -0.50 -24.23 -18.27
N THR A 15 -0.56 -23.09 -18.97
CA THR A 15 -1.67 -22.14 -18.82
C THR A 15 -2.98 -22.70 -19.37
N GLU A 16 -2.94 -23.39 -20.51
CA GLU A 16 -4.10 -24.07 -21.09
C GLU A 16 -4.66 -25.13 -20.13
N THR A 17 -3.81 -25.98 -19.56
CA THR A 17 -4.24 -26.99 -18.58
C THR A 17 -4.82 -26.39 -17.29
N LEU A 18 -4.34 -25.22 -16.86
CA LEU A 18 -4.90 -24.50 -15.72
C LEU A 18 -6.27 -23.92 -16.03
N GLU A 19 -6.47 -23.38 -17.24
CA GLU A 19 -7.76 -22.86 -17.68
C GLU A 19 -8.79 -23.99 -17.85
N GLU A 20 -8.39 -25.15 -18.39
CA GLU A 20 -9.23 -26.34 -18.46
C GLU A 20 -9.62 -26.84 -17.07
N ALA A 21 -8.66 -26.93 -16.14
CA ALA A 21 -8.94 -27.32 -14.77
C ALA A 21 -9.87 -26.32 -14.07
N ASN A 22 -9.71 -25.01 -14.31
CA ASN A 22 -10.58 -23.99 -13.72
C ASN A 22 -12.02 -24.07 -14.26
N LYS A 23 -12.23 -24.50 -15.52
CA LYS A 23 -13.58 -24.77 -16.05
C LYS A 23 -14.22 -26.00 -15.39
N LEU A 24 -13.42 -27.04 -15.16
CA LEU A 24 -13.89 -28.29 -14.52
C LEU A 24 -14.15 -28.11 -13.01
N PHE A 25 -13.45 -27.16 -12.37
CA PHE A 25 -13.62 -26.86 -10.94
C PHE A 25 -15.04 -26.43 -10.58
N ASP A 26 -15.74 -25.74 -11.48
CA ASP A 26 -17.13 -25.32 -11.27
C ASP A 26 -18.11 -26.52 -11.13
N GLU A 27 -17.73 -27.70 -11.64
CA GLU A 27 -18.54 -28.92 -11.59
C GLU A 27 -18.22 -29.82 -10.37
N VAL A 28 -17.24 -29.45 -9.56
CA VAL A 28 -16.75 -30.26 -8.44
C VAL A 28 -17.73 -30.20 -7.28
N SER A 29 -18.25 -31.36 -6.87
CA SER A 29 -19.30 -31.44 -5.85
C SER A 29 -18.94 -32.38 -4.70
N ARG A 30 -18.04 -33.34 -4.92
CA ARG A 30 -17.71 -34.37 -3.93
C ARG A 30 -16.39 -34.08 -3.23
N PRO A 31 -16.25 -34.40 -1.92
CA PRO A 31 -15.00 -34.23 -1.20
C PRO A 31 -13.80 -34.98 -1.82
N ARG A 32 -14.05 -36.11 -2.49
CA ARG A 32 -13.00 -36.87 -3.18
C ARG A 32 -12.49 -36.16 -4.44
N GLU A 33 -13.35 -35.43 -5.14
CA GLU A 33 -12.98 -34.65 -6.34
C GLU A 33 -12.18 -33.42 -5.90
N ALA A 34 -12.64 -32.71 -4.86
CA ALA A 34 -11.90 -31.58 -4.29
C ALA A 34 -10.48 -31.96 -3.80
N ALA A 35 -10.29 -33.19 -3.31
CA ALA A 35 -8.97 -33.70 -2.94
C ALA A 35 -8.04 -33.89 -4.15
N LEU A 36 -8.59 -34.32 -5.30
CA LEU A 36 -7.85 -34.45 -6.55
C LEU A 36 -7.51 -33.07 -7.14
N ASP A 37 -8.40 -32.08 -7.02
CA ASP A 37 -8.12 -30.71 -7.45
C ASP A 37 -6.99 -30.08 -6.63
N ALA A 38 -6.99 -30.29 -5.32
CA ALA A 38 -5.91 -29.85 -4.45
C ALA A 38 -4.58 -30.49 -4.87
N GLN A 39 -4.59 -31.79 -5.21
CA GLN A 39 -3.41 -32.49 -5.71
C GLN A 39 -2.94 -31.94 -7.06
N PHE A 40 -3.87 -31.65 -7.98
CA PHE A 40 -3.57 -31.02 -9.26
C PHE A 40 -2.91 -29.65 -9.08
N LEU A 41 -3.44 -28.79 -8.20
CA LEU A 41 -2.87 -27.47 -7.92
C LEU A 41 -1.44 -27.54 -7.37
N VAL A 42 -1.13 -28.54 -6.54
CA VAL A 42 0.23 -28.77 -6.05
C VAL A 42 1.16 -29.12 -7.22
N ILE A 43 0.74 -30.00 -8.12
CA ILE A 43 1.53 -30.38 -9.30
C ILE A 43 1.74 -29.17 -10.22
N ALA A 44 0.68 -28.43 -10.53
CA ALA A 44 0.73 -27.24 -11.37
C ALA A 44 1.63 -26.15 -10.77
N SER A 45 1.60 -25.96 -9.45
CA SER A 45 2.45 -24.99 -8.74
C SER A 45 3.93 -25.37 -8.80
N ASN A 46 4.25 -26.65 -8.61
CA ASN A 46 5.62 -27.14 -8.74
C ASN A 46 6.15 -26.96 -10.16
N LEU A 47 5.31 -27.23 -11.17
CA LEU A 47 5.69 -27.04 -12.57
C LEU A 47 5.84 -25.56 -12.95
N GLY A 48 4.99 -24.70 -12.41
CA GLY A 48 5.10 -23.25 -12.55
C GLY A 48 6.40 -22.72 -11.90
N LYS A 49 6.79 -23.27 -10.75
CA LYS A 49 8.08 -22.95 -10.11
C LYS A 49 9.27 -23.37 -10.97
N GLU A 50 9.26 -24.60 -11.50
CA GLU A 50 10.32 -25.08 -12.40
C GLU A 50 10.44 -24.20 -13.65
N LYS A 51 9.31 -23.89 -14.31
CA LYS A 51 9.27 -22.98 -15.46
C LYS A 51 9.73 -21.56 -15.12
N ALA A 52 9.34 -21.03 -13.97
CA ALA A 52 9.78 -19.71 -13.51
C ALA A 52 11.28 -19.66 -13.21
N ASN A 53 11.85 -20.75 -12.70
CA ASN A 53 13.30 -20.88 -12.48
C ASN A 53 14.06 -20.95 -13.81
N GLU A 54 13.54 -21.67 -14.81
CA GLU A 54 14.14 -21.68 -16.17
C GLU A 54 14.11 -20.27 -16.79
N LEU A 55 13.00 -19.54 -16.64
CA LEU A 55 12.89 -18.14 -17.10
C LEU A 55 13.83 -17.19 -16.32
N HIS A 56 13.98 -17.38 -15.00
CA HIS A 56 14.90 -16.58 -14.19
C HIS A 56 16.37 -16.91 -14.46
N SER A 57 16.67 -18.08 -15.04
CA SER A 57 18.02 -18.43 -15.48
C SER A 57 18.51 -17.56 -16.66
N GLU A 58 17.61 -16.87 -17.37
CA GLU A 58 17.95 -15.89 -18.41
C GLU A 58 18.20 -14.47 -17.86
N MET A 59 17.95 -14.21 -16.57
CA MET A 59 18.48 -13.01 -15.90
C MET A 59 19.91 -13.28 -15.46
N THR A 60 20.77 -13.39 -16.48
CA THR A 60 22.22 -13.23 -16.44
C THR A 60 22.73 -12.71 -15.09
N THR A 61 23.49 -13.54 -14.38
CA THR A 61 24.39 -13.05 -13.33
C THR A 61 25.15 -11.89 -13.94
N PHE A 62 24.96 -10.68 -13.42
CA PHE A 62 25.66 -9.50 -13.91
C PHE A 62 27.16 -9.73 -13.76
N ASP A 63 27.82 -10.05 -14.87
CA ASP A 63 29.26 -10.22 -14.89
C ASP A 63 29.89 -8.84 -14.93
N THR A 64 30.40 -8.43 -13.77
CA THR A 64 31.03 -7.12 -13.59
C THR A 64 32.28 -6.97 -14.46
N ALA A 65 33.00 -8.07 -14.74
CA ALA A 65 34.20 -8.04 -15.55
C ALA A 65 33.86 -7.82 -17.04
N LEU A 66 32.90 -8.58 -17.58
CA LEU A 66 32.45 -8.40 -18.95
C LEU A 66 31.85 -7.01 -19.19
N PHE A 67 31.03 -6.52 -18.26
CA PHE A 67 30.50 -5.16 -18.35
C PHE A 67 31.61 -4.10 -18.39
N ALA A 68 32.67 -4.25 -17.59
CA ALA A 68 33.79 -3.31 -17.59
C ALA A 68 34.57 -3.36 -18.91
N GLU A 69 34.75 -4.53 -19.51
CA GLU A 69 35.41 -4.69 -20.81
C GLU A 69 34.59 -4.07 -21.95
N ASP A 70 33.29 -4.33 -21.98
CA ASP A 70 32.37 -3.75 -22.95
C ASP A 70 32.30 -2.22 -22.81
N LEU A 71 32.30 -1.71 -21.57
CA LEU A 71 32.31 -0.26 -21.29
C LEU A 71 33.61 0.40 -21.78
N LEU A 72 34.77 -0.23 -21.56
CA LEU A 72 36.05 0.28 -22.05
C LEU A 72 36.11 0.27 -23.57
N THR A 73 35.57 -0.78 -24.20
CA THR A 73 35.44 -0.89 -25.66
C THR A 73 34.55 0.23 -26.20
N PHE A 74 33.39 0.47 -25.56
CA PHE A 74 32.50 1.57 -25.90
C PHE A 74 33.15 2.96 -25.73
N MET A 75 34.01 3.12 -24.71
CA MET A 75 34.82 4.33 -24.50
C MET A 75 35.94 4.51 -25.55
N GLY A 76 36.12 3.56 -26.46
CA GLY A 76 37.11 3.62 -27.55
C GLY A 76 38.45 2.97 -27.23
N ILE A 77 38.57 2.21 -26.14
CA ILE A 77 39.76 1.42 -25.82
C ILE A 77 39.60 0.02 -26.40
N ASN A 78 40.23 -0.21 -27.56
CA ASN A 78 40.40 -1.56 -28.09
C ASN A 78 41.73 -2.11 -27.59
N ARG A 79 41.72 -2.98 -26.57
CA ARG A 79 42.93 -3.61 -25.99
C ARG A 79 43.77 -4.39 -27.01
N THR A 80 43.23 -4.68 -28.19
CA THR A 80 43.94 -5.36 -29.29
C THR A 80 44.86 -4.45 -30.11
N GLU A 81 44.79 -3.12 -29.95
CA GLU A 81 45.55 -2.15 -30.76
C GLU A 81 46.51 -1.27 -29.94
N VAL A 82 46.68 -1.54 -28.64
CA VAL A 82 47.49 -0.68 -27.77
C VAL A 82 48.96 -1.09 -27.83
N ASP A 83 49.77 -0.22 -28.46
CA ASP A 83 51.23 -0.27 -28.47
C ASP A 83 51.77 -0.24 -27.02
N GLU A 84 52.84 -0.99 -26.71
CA GLU A 84 53.34 -1.27 -25.34
C GLU A 84 53.72 -0.02 -24.50
N ASN A 85 53.64 1.19 -25.08
CA ASN A 85 54.01 2.46 -24.44
C ASN A 85 52.82 3.34 -24.02
N ASP A 86 51.56 2.96 -24.29
CA ASP A 86 50.44 3.82 -23.92
C ASP A 86 49.93 3.49 -22.51
N SER A 87 50.22 4.40 -21.59
CA SER A 87 50.02 4.29 -20.14
C SER A 87 48.55 4.29 -19.70
N GLY A 88 47.70 3.40 -20.21
CA GLY A 88 46.38 3.09 -19.64
C GLY A 88 45.44 4.29 -19.43
N PHE A 89 45.62 5.40 -20.16
CA PHE A 89 44.78 6.57 -20.03
C PHE A 89 43.52 6.44 -20.89
N LEU A 90 42.38 6.83 -20.30
CA LEU A 90 41.13 6.96 -21.03
C LEU A 90 41.23 8.11 -22.05
N PRO A 91 40.66 7.95 -23.27
CA PRO A 91 40.46 9.08 -24.18
C PRO A 91 39.74 10.24 -23.47
N SER A 92 40.10 11.48 -23.81
CA SER A 92 39.53 12.66 -23.15
C SER A 92 38.00 12.78 -23.30
N ASP A 93 37.42 12.14 -24.32
CA ASP A 93 35.99 12.12 -24.64
C ASP A 93 35.27 10.85 -24.16
N ALA A 94 35.97 9.93 -23.48
CA ALA A 94 35.43 8.64 -23.05
C ALA A 94 34.17 8.79 -22.17
N TRP A 95 34.22 9.68 -21.18
CA TRP A 95 33.09 9.94 -20.29
C TRP A 95 31.96 10.73 -20.96
N GLU A 96 32.28 11.53 -21.99
CA GLU A 96 31.29 12.27 -22.76
C GLU A 96 30.40 11.29 -23.56
N LYS A 97 31.00 10.33 -24.26
CA LYS A 97 30.28 9.26 -24.98
C LYS A 97 29.35 8.45 -24.09
N VAL A 98 29.82 8.06 -22.90
CA VAL A 98 28.99 7.34 -21.92
C VAL A 98 27.86 8.23 -21.41
N GLY A 99 28.14 9.50 -21.15
CA GLY A 99 27.12 10.48 -20.75
C GLY A 99 26.02 10.66 -21.79
N GLU A 100 26.37 10.76 -23.07
CA GLU A 100 25.41 10.89 -24.17
C GLU A 100 24.48 9.68 -24.28
N GLU A 101 25.01 8.47 -24.18
CA GLU A 101 24.20 7.25 -24.23
C GLU A 101 23.31 7.12 -22.99
N ALA A 102 23.87 7.40 -21.81
CA ALA A 102 23.13 7.31 -20.55
C ALA A 102 21.96 8.32 -20.48
N MET A 103 22.13 9.53 -21.04
CA MET A 103 21.10 10.58 -21.02
C MET A 103 19.75 10.14 -21.62
N LYS A 104 19.74 9.21 -22.58
CA LYS A 104 18.51 8.68 -23.19
C LYS A 104 17.62 7.92 -22.20
N TYR A 105 18.23 7.37 -21.14
CA TYR A 105 17.57 6.57 -20.12
C TYR A 105 17.24 7.36 -18.84
N PHE A 106 17.76 8.59 -18.71
CA PHE A 106 17.42 9.48 -17.60
C PHE A 106 16.20 10.35 -17.91
N ARG A 107 15.20 10.31 -17.04
CA ARG A 107 14.08 11.26 -17.08
C ARG A 107 14.51 12.57 -16.41
N ARG A 108 15.07 13.49 -17.18
CA ARG A 108 15.49 14.80 -16.64
C ARG A 108 14.27 15.64 -16.27
N ALA A 109 14.26 16.20 -15.05
CA ALA A 109 13.22 17.14 -14.64
C ALA A 109 13.27 18.41 -15.50
N PRO A 110 12.13 18.98 -15.91
CA PRO A 110 12.10 20.26 -16.61
C PRO A 110 12.80 21.34 -15.79
N THR A 111 13.72 22.09 -16.41
CA THR A 111 14.30 23.27 -15.77
C THR A 111 13.28 24.40 -15.82
N PHE A 112 12.98 24.99 -14.66
CA PHE A 112 12.12 26.17 -14.59
C PHE A 112 12.99 27.43 -14.60
N HIS A 113 12.62 28.39 -15.44
CA HIS A 113 13.31 29.68 -15.50
C HIS A 113 12.82 30.58 -14.36
N TYR A 114 13.75 31.09 -13.55
CA TYR A 114 13.44 31.98 -12.41
C TYR A 114 13.23 33.46 -12.78
N MET A 115 12.91 33.78 -14.03
CA MET A 115 12.65 35.16 -14.44
C MET A 115 11.29 35.28 -15.11
N LEU A 116 10.24 35.36 -14.29
CA LEU A 116 9.15 36.29 -14.60
C LEU A 116 9.82 37.67 -14.74
N GLY A 117 9.95 38.15 -15.98
CA GLY A 117 10.60 39.41 -16.32
C GLY A 117 10.13 40.58 -15.43
N SER A 118 11.01 41.58 -15.27
CA SER A 118 10.88 42.73 -14.37
C SER A 118 9.44 43.15 -14.11
N PHE A 119 9.04 43.01 -12.85
CA PHE A 119 7.81 43.47 -12.21
C PHE A 119 7.08 44.63 -12.91
N LYS A 120 6.15 44.26 -13.80
CA LYS A 120 4.85 44.92 -13.96
C LYS A 120 3.80 43.84 -14.14
N SER A 121 3.48 43.13 -13.06
CA SER A 121 2.31 42.26 -13.07
C SER A 121 1.10 43.13 -12.78
N GLU A 122 0.37 43.51 -13.82
CA GLU A 122 -1.04 43.86 -13.62
C GLU A 122 -1.70 42.67 -12.88
N PRO A 123 -2.57 42.93 -11.89
CA PRO A 123 -3.25 41.85 -11.20
C PRO A 123 -3.99 41.00 -12.23
N PRO A 124 -3.76 39.68 -12.28
CA PRO A 124 -4.37 38.83 -13.29
C PRO A 124 -5.88 38.97 -13.18
N VAL A 125 -6.55 39.25 -14.31
CA VAL A 125 -8.00 39.37 -14.39
C VAL A 125 -8.61 38.14 -13.71
N ALA A 126 -9.44 38.37 -12.69
CA ALA A 126 -10.11 37.31 -11.95
C ALA A 126 -10.90 36.45 -12.93
N LYS A 127 -10.36 35.28 -13.27
CA LYS A 127 -11.07 34.32 -14.13
C LYS A 127 -12.31 33.90 -13.36
N GLN A 128 -13.49 34.14 -13.94
CA GLN A 128 -14.74 33.64 -13.39
C GLN A 128 -14.60 32.14 -13.11
N ARG A 129 -14.79 31.78 -11.85
CA ARG A 129 -14.80 30.39 -11.40
C ARG A 129 -15.91 29.69 -12.17
N ILE A 130 -15.53 28.89 -13.17
CA ILE A 130 -16.46 27.96 -13.80
C ILE A 130 -16.83 26.97 -12.70
N GLU A 131 -18.04 27.12 -12.18
CA GLU A 131 -18.59 26.18 -11.21
C GLU A 131 -18.71 24.83 -11.91
N ARG A 132 -17.85 23.88 -11.51
CA ARG A 132 -17.94 22.51 -12.00
C ARG A 132 -19.31 21.99 -11.62
N GLN A 133 -20.18 21.81 -12.61
CA GLN A 133 -21.40 21.01 -12.43
C GLN A 133 -20.98 19.68 -11.82
N LYS A 134 -21.51 19.37 -10.63
CA LYS A 134 -21.37 18.06 -10.00
C LYS A 134 -21.88 17.03 -11.00
N LYS A 135 -20.95 16.27 -11.57
CA LYS A 135 -21.28 15.09 -12.37
C LYS A 135 -22.08 14.17 -11.45
N ALA A 136 -23.33 13.91 -11.82
CA ALA A 136 -24.17 12.93 -11.13
C ALA A 136 -23.39 11.62 -10.98
N SER A 137 -23.53 10.99 -9.81
CA SER A 137 -22.90 9.73 -9.43
C SER A 137 -23.13 8.67 -10.50
N ARG A 138 -22.19 8.53 -11.43
CA ARG A 138 -22.10 7.34 -12.28
C ARG A 138 -21.48 6.27 -11.39
N GLY A 139 -22.26 5.22 -11.12
CA GLY A 139 -21.98 4.18 -10.15
C GLY A 139 -20.54 3.69 -10.17
N GLU A 140 -20.07 3.29 -8.98
CA GLU A 140 -18.75 2.77 -8.69
C GLU A 140 -18.33 1.70 -9.70
N ALA A 141 -17.63 2.13 -10.75
CA ALA A 141 -16.77 1.23 -11.50
C ALA A 141 -15.60 0.92 -10.57
N LYS A 142 -15.70 -0.20 -9.85
CA LYS A 142 -14.62 -0.78 -9.05
C LYS A 142 -13.39 -0.86 -9.94
N ARG A 143 -12.45 0.06 -9.73
CA ARG A 143 -11.08 -0.08 -10.25
C ARG A 143 -10.54 -1.35 -9.63
N ALA A 144 -10.23 -2.34 -10.47
CA ALA A 144 -9.61 -3.58 -10.02
C ALA A 144 -8.20 -3.25 -9.50
N MET A 145 -8.07 -3.17 -8.18
CA MET A 145 -6.79 -3.16 -7.48
C MET A 145 -6.15 -4.56 -7.58
N PRO A 146 -4.81 -4.68 -7.66
CA PRO A 146 -4.14 -5.97 -7.69
C PRO A 146 -4.51 -6.82 -6.45
N ALA A 147 -4.94 -8.06 -6.67
CA ALA A 147 -5.49 -8.94 -5.63
C ALA A 147 -4.53 -9.27 -4.46
N GLN A 148 -3.22 -9.04 -4.62
CA GLN A 148 -2.22 -9.29 -3.58
C GLN A 148 -2.20 -8.21 -2.48
N LEU A 149 -2.60 -6.97 -2.78
CA LEU A 149 -2.76 -5.92 -1.76
C LEU A 149 -4.03 -6.13 -0.93
N LYS A 150 -5.09 -6.67 -1.56
CA LYS A 150 -6.36 -6.94 -0.86
C LYS A 150 -6.25 -7.97 0.24
N LYS A 151 -5.51 -9.07 0.05
CA LYS A 151 -5.38 -10.10 1.11
C LYS A 151 -4.65 -9.57 2.35
N MET A 152 -3.68 -8.67 2.16
CA MET A 152 -2.97 -8.04 3.28
C MET A 152 -3.86 -6.98 3.96
N GLU A 153 -4.53 -6.12 3.18
CA GLU A 153 -5.51 -5.15 3.70
C GLU A 153 -6.69 -5.82 4.41
N GLU A 154 -7.25 -6.92 3.88
CA GLU A 154 -8.34 -7.69 4.48
C GLU A 154 -7.89 -8.34 5.80
N SER A 155 -6.67 -8.91 5.85
CA SER A 155 -6.14 -9.48 7.10
C SER A 155 -5.93 -8.43 8.19
N HIS A 156 -5.46 -7.23 7.82
CA HIS A 156 -5.32 -6.12 8.75
C HIS A 156 -6.68 -5.48 9.10
N GLN A 157 -7.62 -5.42 8.16
CA GLN A 157 -8.99 -4.94 8.41
C GLN A 157 -9.71 -5.86 9.38
N GLU A 158 -9.68 -7.17 9.16
CA GLU A 158 -10.23 -8.15 10.12
C GLU A 158 -9.56 -8.06 11.50
N ALA A 159 -8.25 -7.82 11.55
CA ALA A 159 -7.54 -7.62 12.82
C ALA A 159 -7.97 -6.32 13.52
N THR A 160 -8.12 -5.22 12.78
CA THR A 160 -8.60 -3.95 13.33
C THR A 160 -10.06 -4.03 13.78
N GLU A 161 -10.93 -4.72 13.05
CA GLU A 161 -12.34 -4.91 13.41
C GLU A 161 -12.46 -5.71 14.70
N LYS A 162 -11.72 -6.81 14.84
CA LYS A 162 -11.66 -7.60 16.07
C LYS A 162 -11.18 -6.78 17.26
N GLU A 163 -10.20 -5.91 17.04
CA GLU A 163 -9.65 -5.08 18.10
C GLU A 163 -10.61 -3.97 18.52
N VAL A 164 -11.33 -3.36 17.57
CA VAL A 164 -12.41 -2.41 17.84
C VAL A 164 -13.55 -3.08 18.62
N GLU A 165 -13.97 -4.29 18.25
CA GLU A 165 -14.96 -5.09 18.99
C GLU A 165 -14.48 -5.42 20.42
N ARG A 166 -13.21 -5.80 20.58
CA ARG A 166 -12.58 -6.08 21.87
C ARG A 166 -12.59 -4.84 22.78
N ILE A 167 -12.17 -3.69 22.24
CA ILE A 167 -12.11 -2.42 22.98
C ILE A 167 -13.51 -1.95 23.37
N LEU A 168 -14.50 -2.08 22.48
CA LEU A 168 -15.90 -1.80 22.81
C LEU A 168 -16.39 -2.69 23.96
N GLY A 169 -16.08 -3.99 23.91
CA GLY A 169 -16.42 -4.92 24.99
C GLY A 169 -15.82 -4.50 26.33
N ILE A 170 -14.56 -4.06 26.34
CA ILE A 170 -13.92 -3.54 27.57
C ILE A 170 -14.64 -2.29 28.07
N LEU A 171 -14.88 -1.31 27.18
CA LEU A 171 -15.58 -0.07 27.55
C LEU A 171 -16.96 -0.36 28.16
N GLN A 172 -17.71 -1.28 27.55
CA GLN A 172 -19.01 -1.71 28.07
C GLN A 172 -18.87 -2.39 29.43
N THR A 173 -17.92 -3.31 29.62
CA THR A 173 -17.72 -3.98 30.91
C THR A 173 -17.31 -3.01 32.03
N LEU A 174 -16.45 -2.03 31.73
CA LEU A 174 -16.07 -1.01 32.71
C LEU A 174 -17.28 -0.15 33.11
N PHE A 175 -18.09 0.25 32.14
CA PHE A 175 -19.29 1.05 32.38
C PHE A 175 -20.39 0.27 33.11
N ASP A 176 -20.60 -1.01 32.78
CA ASP A 176 -21.63 -1.84 33.41
C ASP A 176 -21.27 -2.19 34.87
N ASN A 177 -19.98 -2.32 35.18
CA ASN A 177 -19.50 -2.59 36.54
C ASN A 177 -19.68 -1.38 37.47
N ASP A 178 -19.50 -0.16 36.95
CA ASP A 178 -19.66 1.08 37.72
C ASP A 178 -20.27 2.19 36.84
N PRO A 179 -21.61 2.22 36.70
CA PRO A 179 -22.28 3.17 35.82
C PRO A 179 -22.21 4.64 36.25
N ASP A 180 -21.91 4.89 37.53
CA ASP A 180 -21.85 6.23 38.10
C ASP A 180 -20.43 6.82 38.06
N THR A 181 -19.42 5.99 37.75
CA THR A 181 -18.03 6.42 37.63
C THR A 181 -17.69 6.75 36.18
N ALA A 182 -17.32 8.01 35.94
CA ALA A 182 -16.85 8.44 34.63
C ALA A 182 -15.51 7.78 34.28
N ILE A 183 -15.39 7.26 33.06
CA ILE A 183 -14.15 6.64 32.57
C ILE A 183 -13.31 7.73 31.90
N SER A 184 -12.17 8.07 32.50
CA SER A 184 -11.17 8.94 31.89
C SER A 184 -10.73 8.39 30.52
N PHE A 185 -10.79 9.22 29.49
CA PHE A 185 -10.35 8.85 28.14
C PHE A 185 -8.88 8.45 28.15
N PHE A 186 -8.03 9.20 28.86
CA PHE A 186 -6.59 8.96 28.90
C PHE A 186 -6.27 7.64 29.60
N ASP A 187 -6.90 7.35 30.73
CA ASP A 187 -6.69 6.08 31.43
C ASP A 187 -7.16 4.88 30.62
N PHE A 188 -8.14 5.08 29.74
CA PHE A 188 -8.65 4.05 28.85
C PHE A 188 -7.71 3.74 27.67
N VAL A 189 -7.06 4.76 27.08
CA VAL A 189 -6.23 4.57 25.87
C VAL A 189 -4.72 4.44 26.14
N ILE A 190 -4.21 4.95 27.27
CA ILE A 190 -2.77 4.99 27.53
C ILE A 190 -2.25 3.60 27.93
N ASP A 191 -1.26 3.13 27.18
CA ASP A 191 -0.40 2.03 27.59
C ASP A 191 0.89 2.61 28.22
N PRO A 192 1.16 2.39 29.52
CA PRO A 192 2.31 2.97 30.23
C PRO A 192 3.66 2.42 29.75
N ASN A 193 3.65 1.32 28.99
CA ASN A 193 4.86 0.66 28.50
C ASN A 193 5.06 0.87 27.00
N SER A 194 4.12 1.48 26.28
CA SER A 194 4.24 1.67 24.83
C SER A 194 3.41 2.83 24.28
N PHE A 195 4.12 3.86 23.82
CA PHE A 195 3.54 4.96 23.05
C PHE A 195 2.83 4.47 21.77
N ALA A 196 3.42 3.53 21.04
CA ALA A 196 2.84 3.00 19.81
C ALA A 196 1.48 2.33 20.07
N ARG A 197 1.36 1.54 21.15
CA ARG A 197 0.09 0.94 21.56
C ARG A 197 -0.92 1.99 22.02
N THR A 198 -0.47 3.07 22.67
CA THR A 198 -1.34 4.20 23.01
C THR A 198 -1.96 4.85 21.76
N VAL A 199 -1.14 5.12 20.73
CA VAL A 199 -1.62 5.68 19.45
C VAL A 199 -2.58 4.71 18.75
N GLU A 200 -2.31 3.40 18.80
CA GLU A 200 -3.19 2.37 18.26
C GLU A 200 -4.53 2.29 19.01
N ASN A 201 -4.53 2.33 20.34
CA ASN A 201 -5.74 2.38 21.16
C ASN A 201 -6.58 3.62 20.82
N MET A 202 -5.95 4.79 20.69
CA MET A 202 -6.62 6.03 20.27
C MET A 202 -7.24 5.90 18.88
N PHE A 203 -6.54 5.25 17.94
CA PHE A 203 -7.04 4.98 16.60
C PHE A 203 -8.28 4.08 16.62
N HIS A 204 -8.27 3.00 17.40
CA HIS A 204 -9.43 2.10 17.54
C HIS A 204 -10.63 2.80 18.20
N VAL A 205 -10.40 3.58 19.24
CA VAL A 205 -11.47 4.38 19.89
C VAL A 205 -12.06 5.41 18.92
N SER A 206 -11.27 5.95 18.00
CA SER A 206 -11.78 6.87 16.97
C SER A 206 -12.85 6.22 16.08
N PHE A 207 -12.75 4.90 15.83
CA PHE A 207 -13.79 4.16 15.10
C PHE A 207 -15.05 3.99 15.93
N LEU A 208 -14.94 3.72 17.24
CA LEU A 208 -16.11 3.66 18.13
C LEU A 208 -16.89 4.97 18.15
N VAL A 209 -16.19 6.10 18.18
CA VAL A 209 -16.82 7.43 18.14
C VAL A 209 -17.41 7.73 16.75
N ARG A 210 -16.67 7.41 15.67
CA ARG A 210 -17.15 7.57 14.30
C ARG A 210 -18.44 6.80 14.05
N ASP A 211 -18.52 5.58 14.56
CA ASP A 211 -19.63 4.64 14.33
C ASP A 211 -20.75 4.83 15.36
N GLY A 212 -20.61 5.80 16.28
CA GLY A 212 -21.63 6.15 17.27
C GLY A 212 -21.83 5.10 18.37
N LEU A 213 -20.81 4.30 18.62
CA LEU A 213 -20.78 3.26 19.66
C LEU A 213 -20.21 3.80 20.98
N ALA A 214 -19.42 4.88 20.93
CA ALA A 214 -18.92 5.61 22.10
C ALA A 214 -19.06 7.12 21.90
N GLU A 215 -19.26 7.87 22.98
CA GLU A 215 -19.26 9.34 23.00
C GLU A 215 -18.15 9.83 23.94
N ILE A 216 -17.45 10.89 23.54
CA ILE A 216 -16.46 11.57 24.39
C ILE A 216 -17.08 12.89 24.86
N LYS A 217 -17.00 13.15 26.16
CA LYS A 217 -17.48 14.36 26.82
C LYS A 217 -16.37 14.95 27.68
N LEU A 218 -16.56 16.20 28.12
CA LEU A 218 -15.71 16.79 29.15
C LEU A 218 -16.44 16.67 30.49
N ASP A 219 -15.72 16.32 31.55
CA ASP A 219 -16.21 16.35 32.91
C ASP A 219 -16.18 17.79 33.51
N ASP A 220 -16.48 17.90 34.80
CA ASP A 220 -16.49 19.18 35.52
C ASP A 220 -15.10 19.83 35.60
N ASP A 221 -14.03 19.06 35.45
CA ASP A 221 -12.63 19.50 35.46
C ASP A 221 -12.11 19.77 34.02
N GLU A 222 -12.99 19.78 33.02
CA GLU A 222 -12.68 19.93 31.60
C GLU A 222 -11.78 18.82 31.02
N LEU A 223 -11.74 17.64 31.66
CA LEU A 223 -10.99 16.47 31.20
C LEU A 223 -11.86 15.54 30.35
N PRO A 224 -11.29 14.92 29.30
CA PRO A 224 -12.05 14.05 28.41
C PRO A 224 -12.41 12.73 29.12
N ILE A 225 -13.69 12.42 29.14
CA ILE A 225 -14.26 11.16 29.59
C ILE A 225 -14.92 10.43 28.40
N ILE A 226 -14.92 9.10 28.43
CA ILE A 226 -15.50 8.24 27.39
C ILE A 226 -16.62 7.37 27.98
N GLU A 227 -17.73 7.27 27.27
CA GLU A 227 -18.84 6.39 27.66
C GLU A 227 -19.42 5.66 26.43
N PRO A 228 -19.94 4.43 26.62
CA PRO A 228 -20.63 3.72 25.55
C PRO A 228 -21.95 4.43 25.22
N THR A 229 -22.25 4.58 23.93
CA THR A 229 -23.52 5.16 23.51
C THR A 229 -24.64 4.15 23.72
N LYS A 230 -25.63 4.48 24.56
CA LYS A 230 -26.83 3.64 24.71
C LYS A 230 -27.54 3.54 23.37
N SER A 231 -27.72 2.31 22.86
CA SER A 231 -28.41 2.07 21.60
C SER A 231 -29.76 2.81 21.59
N ARG A 232 -29.84 3.85 20.76
CA ARG A 232 -31.06 4.64 20.64
C ARG A 232 -32.07 3.84 19.82
N LYS A 233 -32.84 2.98 20.49
CA LYS A 233 -34.04 2.37 19.90
C LYS A 233 -35.05 3.48 19.57
N GLY A 234 -35.08 3.87 18.30
CA GLY A 234 -36.19 4.57 17.68
C GLY A 234 -36.23 6.09 17.88
N GLY A 235 -36.29 6.81 16.75
CA GLY A 235 -36.96 8.10 16.64
C GLY A 235 -36.14 9.34 17.04
N GLN A 236 -36.06 10.27 16.10
CA GLN A 236 -35.57 11.65 16.19
C GLN A 236 -34.05 11.85 16.13
N ASN A 237 -33.51 11.87 14.91
CA ASN A 237 -32.38 12.76 14.63
C ASN A 237 -32.78 14.20 14.93
N ASP A 238 -32.60 14.64 16.17
CA ASP A 238 -32.70 16.05 16.57
C ASP A 238 -31.31 16.67 16.79
N ARG A 239 -30.26 15.97 16.35
CA ARG A 239 -28.99 16.58 15.97
C ARG A 239 -29.03 16.69 14.45
N GLY A 240 -29.28 17.90 13.94
CA GLY A 240 -29.21 18.18 12.50
C GLY A 240 -27.86 17.74 11.90
N PRO A 241 -27.72 17.72 10.57
CA PRO A 241 -26.52 17.23 9.86
C PRO A 241 -25.23 18.04 10.09
N GLY A 242 -25.14 18.81 11.19
CA GLY A 242 -24.02 19.69 11.55
C GLY A 242 -23.45 19.50 12.97
N ALA A 243 -24.00 18.64 13.83
CA ALA A 243 -23.41 18.40 15.17
C ALA A 243 -22.44 17.21 15.14
N ARG A 244 -21.40 17.32 14.30
CA ARG A 244 -20.27 16.38 14.33
C ARG A 244 -19.29 16.92 15.37
N ASN A 245 -19.38 16.44 16.60
CA ASN A 245 -18.41 16.80 17.64
C ASN A 245 -17.06 16.20 17.26
N GLN A 246 -16.15 17.06 16.79
CA GLN A 246 -14.79 16.69 16.44
C GLN A 246 -13.89 17.12 17.59
N VAL A 247 -13.22 16.16 18.22
CA VAL A 247 -12.16 16.42 19.18
C VAL A 247 -10.83 16.30 18.45
N VAL A 248 -9.97 17.31 18.58
CA VAL A 248 -8.59 17.28 18.08
C VAL A 248 -7.70 17.32 19.31
N MET A 249 -6.84 16.31 19.45
CA MET A 249 -5.92 16.21 20.57
C MET A 249 -4.49 16.02 20.08
N SER A 250 -3.56 16.70 20.75
CA SER A 250 -2.13 16.52 20.56
C SER A 250 -1.59 15.67 21.71
N LEU A 251 -0.88 14.60 21.37
CA LEU A 251 -0.15 13.78 22.32
C LEU A 251 1.22 13.46 21.73
N THR A 252 2.27 14.07 22.26
CA THR A 252 3.64 13.74 21.87
C THR A 252 4.17 12.59 22.74
N GLN A 253 5.28 11.99 22.33
CA GLN A 253 5.94 10.96 23.15
C GLN A 253 6.48 11.55 24.47
N GLU A 254 6.74 12.86 24.53
CA GLU A 254 7.12 13.54 25.77
C GLU A 254 5.91 13.69 26.70
N ASP A 255 4.74 14.08 26.17
CA ASP A 255 3.50 14.20 26.96
C ASP A 255 3.00 12.84 27.49
N TRP A 256 3.31 11.75 26.78
CA TRP A 256 2.97 10.38 27.19
C TRP A 256 3.83 9.85 28.35
N LYS A 257 5.05 10.37 28.53
CA LYS A 257 5.99 9.93 29.58
C LYS A 257 5.71 10.60 30.92
#